data_AF-A0A2S7PUH8-F1
#
_entry.id   AF-A0A2S7PUH8-F1
#
_cell.length_a   1.000
_cell.length_b   1.000
_cell.length_c   1.000
_cell.angle_alpha   90.00
_cell.angle_beta   90.00
_cell.angle_gamma   90.00
#
_symmetry.space_group_name_H-M   'P 1'
#
loop_
_entity.id
_entity.type
_entity.pdbx_description
1 polymer ?
#
loop_
_entity_poly.entity_id
_entity_poly.type
_entity_poly.pdbx_seq_one_letter_code
_entity_poly.pdbx_strand_id
1 'polypeptide(L)'
;MSPQYTVQRANEERRRVHHEADVVVVGAGVFGCAIAFALAKQGRSVLLLERWLKEPDRIVGELLQPGGVSALEKLGLSQCLEDIDSIVVKGYEVHYHGKPVTIPYPKIAGAAAEGGITDSKNEKSSRPEGRSFHHGRFISQLRKACASQPNITIVETEVTDTITGGAHDPQVLGVHSRTTNPRTGEKEADCYFGQLTIIADGYASKFRKQYIGKAPVVKSKFYALELIDCPMPAPNHGIVVLSDASPVLLYQIGTHETRALIDIPNNIPAASPAAGGVVAYIKNVVLPILPPQALYSLFAANDPQLKALQKGCFYYFQKGGNCIDGPVGLLAGIIRQPFVLFYHFFAVALLSIWIVMQETVGSLLEIWKIPLALEKSVGIFWKACVVIFPFIFSEIRS
;
A
#
# COMPACT_ATOMS: atom_id res chain seq x y z
N MET A 1 -29.97 -24.59 -28.12
CA MET A 1 -29.34 -23.94 -26.94
C MET A 1 -28.08 -24.71 -26.59
N SER A 2 -26.92 -24.07 -26.52
CA SER A 2 -25.66 -24.78 -26.23
C SER A 2 -25.60 -25.22 -24.76
N PRO A 3 -24.96 -26.36 -24.44
CA PRO A 3 -24.86 -26.86 -23.06
C PRO A 3 -24.24 -25.87 -22.06
N GLN A 4 -23.30 -25.04 -22.53
CA GLN A 4 -22.63 -24.02 -21.73
C GLN A 4 -23.59 -22.92 -21.23
N TYR A 5 -24.59 -22.57 -22.04
CA TYR A 5 -25.62 -21.60 -21.67
C TYR A 5 -26.53 -22.13 -20.55
N THR A 6 -26.77 -23.45 -20.53
CA THR A 6 -27.58 -24.11 -19.51
C THR A 6 -26.88 -24.14 -18.15
N VAL A 7 -25.58 -24.48 -18.11
CA VAL A 7 -24.80 -24.52 -16.87
C VAL A 7 -24.64 -23.13 -16.26
N GLN A 8 -24.36 -22.12 -17.08
CA GLN A 8 -24.20 -20.75 -16.60
C GLN A 8 -25.49 -20.21 -15.96
N ARG A 9 -26.64 -20.47 -16.57
CA ARG A 9 -27.95 -20.08 -16.01
C ARG A 9 -28.27 -20.84 -14.72
N ALA A 10 -28.01 -22.14 -14.66
CA ALA A 10 -28.19 -22.92 -13.44
C ALA A 10 -27.29 -22.43 -12.29
N ASN A 11 -26.05 -22.04 -12.59
CA ASN A 11 -25.14 -21.47 -11.60
C ASN A 11 -25.59 -20.08 -11.13
N GLU A 12 -26.12 -19.24 -12.02
CA GLU A 12 -26.71 -17.95 -11.64
C GLU A 12 -27.91 -18.12 -10.72
N GLU A 13 -28.82 -19.03 -11.06
CA GLU A 13 -29.97 -19.37 -10.23
C GLU A 13 -29.54 -19.91 -8.86
N ARG A 14 -28.52 -20.79 -8.82
CA ARG A 14 -27.95 -21.30 -7.57
C ARG A 14 -27.43 -20.19 -6.66
N ARG A 15 -26.71 -19.21 -7.21
CA ARG A 15 -26.23 -18.06 -6.43
C ARG A 15 -27.37 -17.17 -5.93
N ARG A 16 -28.37 -16.90 -6.78
CA ARG A 16 -29.45 -15.96 -6.49
C ARG A 16 -30.54 -16.52 -5.56
N VAL A 17 -30.88 -17.80 -5.72
CA VAL A 17 -32.02 -18.43 -5.04
C VAL A 17 -31.57 -19.29 -3.87
N HIS A 18 -30.45 -20.02 -4.03
CA HIS A 18 -29.95 -20.95 -3.03
C HIS A 18 -28.76 -20.41 -2.24
N HIS A 19 -28.28 -19.20 -2.58
CA HIS A 19 -27.13 -18.55 -1.93
C HIS A 19 -25.88 -19.45 -1.92
N GLU A 20 -25.71 -20.23 -2.99
CA GLU A 20 -24.65 -21.22 -3.14
C GLU A 20 -23.76 -20.92 -4.35
N ALA A 21 -22.44 -21.02 -4.18
CA ALA A 21 -21.45 -20.82 -5.24
C ALA A 21 -20.26 -21.78 -5.09
N ASP A 22 -19.36 -21.81 -6.07
CA ASP A 22 -18.08 -22.51 -5.89
C ASP A 22 -17.23 -21.76 -4.84
N VAL A 23 -17.27 -20.42 -4.88
CA VAL A 23 -16.49 -19.55 -3.99
C VAL A 23 -17.34 -18.43 -3.41
N VAL A 24 -17.23 -18.22 -2.10
CA VAL A 24 -17.76 -17.04 -1.39
C VAL A 24 -16.59 -16.12 -1.07
N VAL A 25 -16.63 -14.88 -1.56
CA VAL A 25 -15.63 -13.84 -1.28
C VAL A 25 -16.27 -12.77 -0.40
N VAL A 26 -15.71 -12.55 0.79
CA VAL A 26 -16.22 -11.57 1.76
C VAL A 26 -15.39 -10.29 1.71
N GLY A 27 -16.01 -9.21 1.24
CA GLY A 27 -15.42 -7.88 1.07
C GLY A 27 -15.13 -7.58 -0.40
N ALA A 28 -15.82 -6.60 -0.98
CA ALA A 28 -15.60 -6.12 -2.35
C ALA A 28 -14.68 -4.89 -2.38
N GLY A 29 -13.52 -5.02 -1.72
CA GLY A 29 -12.39 -4.10 -1.85
C GLY A 29 -11.44 -4.52 -2.96
N VAL A 30 -10.22 -3.96 -2.98
CA VAL A 30 -9.21 -4.23 -4.02
C VAL A 30 -8.97 -5.74 -4.24
N PHE A 31 -8.59 -6.46 -3.18
CA PHE A 31 -8.29 -7.89 -3.27
C PHE A 31 -9.54 -8.71 -3.61
N GLY A 32 -10.67 -8.45 -2.94
CA GLY A 32 -11.90 -9.20 -3.14
C GLY A 32 -12.47 -9.11 -4.55
N CYS A 33 -12.46 -7.92 -5.16
CA CYS A 33 -12.83 -7.76 -6.57
C CYS A 33 -11.83 -8.46 -7.50
N ALA A 34 -10.52 -8.31 -7.26
CA ALA A 34 -9.50 -8.93 -8.11
C ALA A 34 -9.60 -10.47 -8.10
N ILE A 35 -9.73 -11.09 -6.92
CA ILE A 35 -9.81 -12.55 -6.80
C ILE A 35 -11.15 -13.09 -7.35
N ALA A 36 -12.26 -12.40 -7.09
CA ALA A 36 -13.57 -12.78 -7.63
C ALA A 36 -13.55 -12.74 -9.16
N PHE A 37 -13.00 -11.67 -9.75
CA PHE A 37 -12.86 -11.54 -11.20
C PHE A 37 -11.97 -12.63 -11.80
N ALA A 38 -10.81 -12.90 -11.19
CA ALA A 38 -9.90 -13.94 -11.64
C ALA A 38 -10.55 -15.33 -11.64
N LEU A 39 -11.23 -15.70 -10.54
CA LEU A 39 -11.94 -16.97 -10.40
C LEU A 39 -13.10 -17.10 -11.40
N ALA A 40 -13.86 -16.03 -11.59
CA ALA A 40 -14.95 -16.00 -12.56
C ALA A 40 -14.47 -16.18 -14.01
N LYS A 41 -13.31 -15.58 -14.36
CA LYS A 41 -12.65 -15.79 -15.66
C LYS A 41 -12.17 -17.22 -15.86
N GLN A 42 -11.86 -17.93 -14.78
CA GLN A 42 -11.54 -19.36 -14.78
C GLN A 42 -12.80 -20.25 -14.79
N GLY A 43 -13.99 -19.68 -14.91
CA GLY A 43 -15.26 -20.41 -15.01
C GLY A 43 -15.92 -20.75 -13.68
N ARG A 44 -15.42 -20.23 -12.54
CA ARG A 44 -16.00 -20.49 -11.22
C ARG A 44 -17.23 -19.62 -10.96
N SER A 45 -18.25 -20.21 -10.33
CA SER A 45 -19.39 -19.49 -9.77
C SER A 45 -18.96 -18.78 -8.49
N VAL A 46 -19.13 -17.45 -8.42
CA VAL A 46 -18.64 -16.64 -7.29
C VAL A 46 -19.75 -15.78 -6.68
N LEU A 47 -19.88 -15.83 -5.36
CA LEU A 47 -20.62 -14.84 -4.57
C LEU A 47 -19.64 -13.81 -4.02
N LEU A 48 -19.83 -12.54 -4.35
CA LEU A 48 -19.04 -11.42 -3.84
C LEU A 48 -19.89 -10.60 -2.87
N LEU A 49 -19.60 -10.73 -1.58
CA LEU A 49 -20.40 -10.14 -0.50
C LEU A 49 -19.74 -8.85 -0.01
N GLU A 50 -20.48 -7.77 0.08
CA GLU A 50 -19.97 -6.48 0.56
C GLU A 50 -20.97 -5.81 1.49
N ARG A 51 -20.48 -5.22 2.58
CA ARG A 51 -21.35 -4.56 3.55
C ARG A 51 -22.03 -3.32 2.97
N TRP A 52 -21.30 -2.54 2.17
CA TRP A 52 -21.81 -1.32 1.52
C TRP A 52 -21.24 -1.16 0.09
N LEU A 53 -22.12 -1.20 -0.91
CA LEU A 53 -21.76 -1.07 -2.33
C LEU A 53 -21.60 0.39 -2.78
N LYS A 54 -22.03 1.36 -1.97
CA LYS A 54 -21.76 2.78 -2.20
C LYS A 54 -20.25 3.02 -2.36
N GLU A 55 -19.93 4.06 -3.14
CA GLU A 55 -18.55 4.49 -3.34
C GLU A 55 -17.86 4.76 -2.00
N PRO A 56 -16.73 4.08 -1.70
CA PRO A 56 -16.02 4.30 -0.45
C PRO A 56 -15.36 5.68 -0.41
N ASP A 57 -15.62 6.45 0.64
CA ASP A 57 -14.83 7.63 0.98
C ASP A 57 -13.68 7.22 1.92
N ARG A 58 -12.48 7.06 1.36
CA ARG A 58 -11.28 6.60 2.08
C ARG A 58 -10.03 7.24 1.52
N ILE A 59 -9.08 7.49 2.42
CA ILE A 59 -7.77 8.11 2.15
C ILE A 59 -6.64 7.09 1.91
N VAL A 60 -6.97 5.80 1.80
CA VAL A 60 -5.99 4.71 1.69
C VAL A 60 -6.03 4.07 0.31
N GLY A 61 -4.87 3.66 -0.22
CA GLY A 61 -4.80 2.94 -1.49
C GLY A 61 -5.13 3.82 -2.70
N GLU A 62 -4.65 5.06 -2.70
CA GLU A 62 -4.81 6.06 -3.77
C GLU A 62 -3.63 6.10 -4.76
N LEU A 63 -2.58 5.28 -4.55
CA LEU A 63 -1.44 5.16 -5.46
C LEU A 63 -1.14 3.68 -5.70
N LEU A 64 -1.32 3.26 -6.94
CA LEU A 64 -0.98 1.94 -7.45
C LEU A 64 0.41 1.98 -8.10
N GLN A 65 1.33 1.20 -7.53
CA GLN A 65 2.69 1.05 -8.04
C GLN A 65 2.71 0.42 -9.44
N PRO A 66 3.79 0.59 -10.24
CA PRO A 66 3.89 -0.01 -11.56
C PRO A 66 3.62 -1.52 -11.60
N GLY A 67 4.15 -2.28 -10.65
CA GLY A 67 3.87 -3.73 -10.56
C GLY A 67 2.41 -4.05 -10.26
N GLY A 68 1.69 -3.17 -9.56
CA GLY A 68 0.25 -3.27 -9.34
C GLY A 68 -0.55 -2.98 -10.61
N VAL A 69 -0.13 -1.98 -11.40
CA VAL A 69 -0.71 -1.70 -12.73
C VAL A 69 -0.51 -2.91 -13.65
N SER A 70 0.69 -3.50 -13.67
CA SER A 70 0.99 -4.72 -14.42
C SER A 70 0.16 -5.93 -13.97
N ALA A 71 -0.12 -6.05 -12.66
CA ALA A 71 -1.00 -7.09 -12.15
C ALA A 71 -2.46 -6.89 -12.60
N LEU A 72 -2.96 -5.66 -12.65
CA LEU A 72 -4.29 -5.37 -13.20
C LEU A 72 -4.38 -5.69 -14.70
N GLU A 73 -3.32 -5.39 -15.46
CA GLU A 73 -3.22 -5.78 -16.88
C GLU A 73 -3.33 -7.29 -17.05
N LYS A 74 -2.58 -8.06 -16.27
CA LYS A 74 -2.63 -9.53 -16.30
C LYS A 74 -4.03 -10.07 -15.99
N LEU A 75 -4.74 -9.42 -15.07
CA LEU A 75 -6.08 -9.81 -14.68
C LEU A 75 -7.17 -9.37 -15.69
N GLY A 76 -6.84 -8.56 -16.69
CA GLY A 76 -7.81 -7.97 -17.61
C GLY A 76 -8.68 -6.88 -16.97
N LEU A 77 -8.10 -6.14 -16.03
CA LEU A 77 -8.77 -5.10 -15.24
C LEU A 77 -8.19 -3.68 -15.45
N SER A 78 -7.29 -3.48 -16.42
CA SER A 78 -6.65 -2.18 -16.68
C SER A 78 -7.63 -1.04 -16.89
N GLN A 79 -8.75 -1.30 -17.57
CA GLN A 79 -9.82 -0.34 -17.81
C GLN A 79 -10.39 0.28 -16.53
N CYS A 80 -10.17 -0.35 -15.37
CA CYS A 80 -10.62 0.21 -14.10
C CYS A 80 -9.83 1.44 -13.65
N LEU A 81 -8.72 1.75 -14.33
CA LEU A 81 -7.91 2.94 -14.10
C LEU A 81 -8.28 4.11 -15.04
N GLU A 82 -9.14 3.85 -16.02
CA GLU A 82 -9.58 4.83 -17.01
C GLU A 82 -10.87 5.54 -16.54
N ASP A 83 -11.11 6.74 -17.05
CA ASP A 83 -12.32 7.55 -16.77
C ASP A 83 -12.60 7.79 -15.26
N ILE A 84 -11.55 7.82 -14.43
CA ILE A 84 -11.64 8.13 -12.99
C ILE A 84 -10.82 9.35 -12.57
N ASP A 85 -10.34 10.13 -13.56
CA ASP A 85 -9.38 11.23 -13.36
C ASP A 85 -8.09 10.74 -12.68
N SER A 86 -7.60 9.57 -13.11
CA SER A 86 -6.34 9.02 -12.58
C SER A 86 -5.14 9.79 -13.13
N ILE A 87 -4.11 9.92 -12.31
CA ILE A 87 -2.87 10.59 -12.65
C ILE A 87 -1.78 9.56 -12.88
N VAL A 88 -1.07 9.72 -14.00
CA VAL A 88 0.15 8.96 -14.29
C VAL A 88 1.22 9.30 -13.26
N VAL A 89 1.84 8.28 -12.66
CA VAL A 89 2.96 8.44 -11.73
C VAL A 89 4.22 7.86 -12.37
N LYS A 90 5.28 8.67 -12.47
CA LYS A 90 6.55 8.34 -13.14
C LYS A 90 7.71 8.11 -12.18
N GLY A 91 7.48 8.31 -10.89
CA GLY A 91 8.44 8.04 -9.82
C GLY A 91 8.12 8.86 -8.58
N TYR A 92 9.18 9.18 -7.85
CA TYR A 92 9.14 9.96 -6.62
C TYR A 92 10.10 11.14 -6.64
N GLU A 93 9.87 12.10 -5.76
CA GLU A 93 10.85 13.10 -5.38
C GLU A 93 11.00 13.10 -3.86
N VAL A 94 12.22 12.91 -3.36
CA VAL A 94 12.49 12.94 -1.91
C VAL A 94 13.10 14.28 -1.56
N HIS A 95 12.44 15.03 -0.69
CA HIS A 95 12.92 16.30 -0.15
C HIS A 95 13.54 16.04 1.21
N TYR A 96 14.88 15.99 1.27
CA TYR A 96 15.61 15.81 2.53
C TYR A 96 16.12 17.16 3.03
N HIS A 97 15.55 17.67 4.12
CA HIS A 97 15.81 19.02 4.65
C HIS A 97 15.80 20.11 3.56
N GLY A 98 14.77 20.10 2.71
CA GLY A 98 14.59 21.04 1.60
C GLY A 98 15.46 20.78 0.36
N LYS A 99 16.30 19.73 0.37
CA LYS A 99 17.09 19.32 -0.80
C LYS A 99 16.38 18.21 -1.56
N PRO A 100 15.95 18.43 -2.82
CA PRO A 100 15.27 17.40 -3.60
C PRO A 100 16.26 16.38 -4.19
N VAL A 101 15.81 15.14 -4.31
CA VAL A 101 16.37 14.12 -5.21
C VAL A 101 15.22 13.45 -5.95
N THR A 102 15.26 13.51 -7.28
CA THR A 102 14.27 12.85 -8.14
C THR A 102 14.64 11.38 -8.30
N ILE A 103 13.66 10.50 -8.07
CA ILE A 103 13.77 9.04 -8.10
C ILE A 103 12.75 8.54 -9.15
N PRO A 104 13.10 8.55 -10.44
CA PRO A 104 12.18 8.05 -11.46
C PRO A 104 12.02 6.52 -11.33
N TYR A 105 10.87 5.98 -11.71
CA TYR A 105 10.69 4.53 -11.82
C TYR A 105 11.73 3.93 -12.77
N PRO A 106 12.19 2.69 -12.56
CA PRO A 106 13.41 2.20 -13.21
C PRO A 106 13.19 2.03 -14.72
N LYS A 107 14.26 2.23 -15.51
CA LYS A 107 14.23 1.84 -16.93
C LYS A 107 14.29 0.33 -17.00
N ILE A 108 13.31 -0.29 -17.65
CA ILE A 108 13.29 -1.74 -17.85
C ILE A 108 13.26 -1.94 -19.35
N ALA A 109 14.40 -2.27 -19.94
CA ALA A 109 14.55 -2.46 -21.38
C ALA A 109 13.93 -3.81 -21.82
N GLY A 110 12.62 -3.99 -21.61
CA GLY A 110 11.85 -5.13 -22.12
C GLY A 110 12.13 -6.49 -21.46
N ALA A 111 13.04 -6.58 -20.50
CA ALA A 111 13.22 -7.78 -19.70
C ALA A 111 12.34 -7.67 -18.44
N ALA A 112 11.21 -8.36 -18.41
CA ALA A 112 10.64 -8.74 -17.13
C ALA A 112 11.78 -9.41 -16.35
N ALA A 113 12.29 -8.76 -15.29
CA ALA A 113 13.29 -9.36 -14.42
C ALA A 113 12.77 -10.73 -13.96
N GLU A 114 13.63 -11.66 -13.55
CA GLU A 114 13.18 -12.94 -12.99
C GLU A 114 12.09 -12.72 -11.93
N GLY A 115 10.88 -13.22 -12.19
CA GLY A 115 9.69 -12.99 -11.36
C GLY A 115 8.76 -11.86 -11.80
N GLY A 116 8.97 -11.22 -12.95
CA GLY A 116 8.10 -10.21 -13.55
C GLY A 116 6.88 -10.77 -14.31
N ILE A 117 5.93 -9.90 -14.67
CA ILE A 117 4.75 -10.29 -15.48
C ILE A 117 5.07 -10.13 -16.96
N THR A 118 5.42 -11.24 -17.60
CA THR A 118 5.87 -11.28 -19.01
C THR A 118 4.84 -10.80 -20.03
N ASP A 119 3.56 -10.74 -19.69
CA ASP A 119 2.47 -10.34 -20.60
C ASP A 119 1.98 -8.90 -20.37
N SER A 120 2.53 -8.18 -19.39
CA SER A 120 2.16 -6.80 -19.09
C SER A 120 2.74 -5.81 -20.13
N LYS A 121 1.91 -4.90 -20.63
CA LYS A 121 2.34 -3.79 -21.50
C LYS A 121 3.14 -2.77 -20.70
N ASN A 122 2.69 -2.45 -19.49
CA ASN A 122 3.38 -1.52 -18.59
C ASN A 122 4.79 -2.02 -18.25
N GLU A 123 4.95 -3.30 -17.89
CA GLU A 123 6.24 -3.89 -17.50
C GLU A 123 7.21 -4.04 -18.69
N LYS A 124 6.68 -4.15 -19.92
CA LYS A 124 7.45 -4.14 -21.19
C LYS A 124 7.85 -2.74 -21.65
N SER A 125 7.22 -1.70 -21.12
CA SER A 125 7.53 -0.32 -21.52
C SER A 125 8.97 0.04 -21.12
N SER A 126 9.55 1.01 -21.82
CA SER A 126 10.92 1.48 -21.53
C SER A 126 11.07 2.01 -20.10
N ARG A 127 9.98 2.46 -19.48
CA ARG A 127 9.89 2.87 -18.08
C ARG A 127 8.47 2.64 -17.57
N PRO A 128 8.23 1.58 -16.76
CA PRO A 128 6.92 1.31 -16.21
C PRO A 128 6.41 2.43 -15.31
N GLU A 129 5.10 2.67 -15.34
CA GLU A 129 4.45 3.77 -14.64
C GLU A 129 3.44 3.27 -13.61
N GLY A 130 3.24 4.06 -12.57
CA GLY A 130 2.16 3.89 -11.61
C GLY A 130 0.93 4.70 -12.01
N ARG A 131 -0.11 4.59 -11.18
CA ARG A 131 -1.33 5.39 -11.28
C ARG A 131 -1.78 5.83 -9.89
N SER A 132 -2.12 7.09 -9.72
CA SER A 132 -2.81 7.60 -8.53
C SER A 132 -4.22 8.06 -8.88
N PHE A 133 -5.13 8.01 -7.91
CA PHE A 133 -6.56 8.24 -8.12
C PHE A 133 -7.30 8.38 -6.78
N HIS A 134 -8.51 8.93 -6.82
CA HIS A 134 -9.46 8.76 -5.72
C HIS A 134 -9.80 7.27 -5.52
N HIS A 135 -9.58 6.76 -4.32
CA HIS A 135 -9.77 5.33 -4.00
C HIS A 135 -11.20 4.85 -4.30
N GLY A 136 -12.20 5.66 -3.95
CA GLY A 136 -13.61 5.34 -4.16
C GLY A 136 -13.93 5.04 -5.63
N ARG A 137 -13.49 5.93 -6.54
CA ARG A 137 -13.69 5.79 -7.98
C ARG A 137 -13.07 4.50 -8.53
N PHE A 138 -11.87 4.15 -8.08
CA PHE A 138 -11.21 2.90 -8.47
C PHE A 138 -11.95 1.65 -7.97
N ILE A 139 -12.39 1.63 -6.70
CA ILE A 139 -13.22 0.53 -6.18
C ILE A 139 -14.55 0.42 -6.94
N SER A 140 -15.19 1.56 -7.24
CA SER A 140 -16.41 1.60 -8.05
C SER A 140 -16.18 0.95 -9.43
N GLN A 141 -15.06 1.22 -10.10
CA GLN A 141 -14.73 0.56 -11.37
C GLN A 141 -14.47 -0.95 -11.22
N LEU A 142 -13.73 -1.37 -10.19
CA LEU A 142 -13.52 -2.80 -9.92
C LEU A 142 -14.83 -3.55 -9.66
N ARG A 143 -15.75 -2.95 -8.91
CA ARG A 143 -17.08 -3.51 -8.65
C ARG A 143 -17.92 -3.59 -9.92
N LYS A 144 -17.89 -2.55 -10.77
CA LYS A 144 -18.51 -2.57 -12.11
C LYS A 144 -17.95 -3.68 -12.99
N ALA A 145 -16.63 -3.86 -13.01
CA ALA A 145 -15.99 -4.95 -13.76
C ALA A 145 -16.45 -6.32 -13.26
N CYS A 146 -16.55 -6.52 -11.93
CA CYS A 146 -17.10 -7.75 -11.36
C CYS A 146 -18.57 -7.95 -11.76
N ALA A 147 -19.41 -6.91 -11.69
CA ALA A 147 -20.82 -6.98 -12.04
C ALA A 147 -21.07 -7.34 -13.51
N SER A 148 -20.12 -7.03 -14.41
CA SER A 148 -20.18 -7.43 -15.82
C SER A 148 -19.87 -8.91 -16.07
N GLN A 149 -19.35 -9.63 -15.08
CA GLN A 149 -19.05 -11.07 -15.24
C GLN A 149 -20.29 -11.89 -14.90
N PRO A 150 -20.79 -12.74 -15.81
CA PRO A 150 -21.99 -13.53 -15.56
C PRO A 150 -21.81 -14.63 -14.52
N ASN A 151 -20.55 -14.94 -14.17
CA ASN A 151 -20.20 -15.92 -13.15
C ASN A 151 -20.11 -15.31 -11.74
N ILE A 152 -20.31 -14.00 -11.59
CA ILE A 152 -20.27 -13.30 -10.29
C ILE A 152 -21.68 -12.81 -9.95
N THR A 153 -22.10 -13.07 -8.71
CA THR A 153 -23.25 -12.38 -8.11
C THR A 153 -22.75 -11.53 -6.95
N ILE A 154 -22.92 -10.21 -7.06
CA ILE A 154 -22.57 -9.26 -6.00
C ILE A 154 -23.79 -9.08 -5.09
N VAL A 155 -23.58 -9.14 -3.78
CA VAL A 155 -24.64 -8.97 -2.78
C VAL A 155 -24.20 -7.92 -1.76
N GLU A 156 -25.06 -6.92 -1.53
CA GLU A 156 -24.91 -6.03 -0.39
C GLU A 156 -25.42 -6.73 0.89
N THR A 157 -24.50 -7.23 1.73
CA THR A 157 -24.82 -7.94 2.96
C THR A 157 -23.68 -7.78 3.99
N GLU A 158 -24.03 -7.70 5.27
CA GLU A 158 -23.03 -7.63 6.33
C GLU A 158 -22.71 -9.04 6.84
N VAL A 159 -21.56 -9.58 6.43
CA VAL A 159 -21.07 -10.86 6.96
C VAL A 159 -20.68 -10.71 8.43
N THR A 160 -21.14 -11.65 9.26
CA THR A 160 -20.99 -11.60 10.72
C THR A 160 -20.10 -12.70 11.29
N ASP A 161 -20.16 -13.93 10.74
CA ASP A 161 -19.33 -15.07 11.19
C ASP A 161 -19.16 -16.12 10.07
N THR A 162 -18.20 -17.03 10.22
CA THR A 162 -18.04 -18.21 9.37
C THR A 162 -18.95 -19.35 9.84
N ILE A 163 -19.53 -20.09 8.90
CA ILE A 163 -20.28 -21.32 9.18
C ILE A 163 -19.29 -22.49 9.15
N THR A 164 -19.30 -23.33 10.19
CA THR A 164 -18.44 -24.52 10.29
C THR A 164 -19.27 -25.81 10.39
N GLY A 165 -18.66 -26.97 10.12
CA GLY A 165 -19.29 -28.29 10.26
C GLY A 165 -19.67 -28.67 11.70
N GLY A 166 -19.37 -27.82 12.69
CA GLY A 166 -19.75 -27.97 14.09
C GLY A 166 -18.54 -28.14 15.01
N ALA A 167 -18.77 -28.52 16.26
CA ALA A 167 -17.74 -28.56 17.31
C ALA A 167 -16.55 -29.50 17.02
N HIS A 168 -16.73 -30.46 16.11
CA HIS A 168 -15.72 -31.47 15.76
C HIS A 168 -15.24 -31.39 14.32
N ASP A 169 -15.77 -30.45 13.53
CA ASP A 169 -15.38 -30.28 12.14
C ASP A 169 -15.00 -28.81 11.88
N PRO A 170 -13.69 -28.50 11.80
CA PRO A 170 -13.22 -27.15 11.57
C PRO A 170 -13.44 -26.66 10.12
N GLN A 171 -14.00 -27.49 9.24
CA GLN A 171 -14.26 -27.11 7.86
C GLN A 171 -15.23 -25.93 7.79
N VAL A 172 -14.81 -24.87 7.09
CA VAL A 172 -15.66 -23.73 6.78
C VAL A 172 -16.55 -24.08 5.58
N LEU A 173 -17.87 -23.96 5.77
CA LEU A 173 -18.89 -24.29 4.77
C LEU A 173 -19.47 -23.04 4.08
N GLY A 174 -19.28 -21.87 4.69
CA GLY A 174 -19.87 -20.61 4.23
C GLY A 174 -19.80 -19.53 5.29
N VAL A 175 -20.74 -18.59 5.23
CA VAL A 175 -20.81 -17.45 6.15
C VAL A 175 -22.23 -17.11 6.57
N HIS A 176 -22.36 -16.69 7.83
CA HIS A 176 -23.55 -16.01 8.32
C HIS A 176 -23.47 -14.53 7.94
N SER A 177 -24.61 -13.95 7.57
CA SER A 177 -24.69 -12.53 7.26
C SER A 177 -26.00 -11.91 7.71
N ARG A 178 -26.08 -10.59 7.55
CA ARG A 178 -27.31 -9.81 7.71
C ARG A 178 -27.57 -9.02 6.44
N THR A 179 -28.60 -9.41 5.71
CA THR A 179 -28.99 -8.82 4.43
C THR A 179 -30.17 -7.89 4.64
N THR A 180 -30.13 -6.71 4.03
CA THR A 180 -31.26 -5.77 4.10
C THR A 180 -32.41 -6.29 3.25
N ASN A 181 -33.57 -6.51 3.86
CA ASN A 181 -34.79 -6.87 3.15
C ASN A 181 -35.31 -5.63 2.40
N PRO A 182 -35.40 -5.65 1.06
CA PRO A 182 -35.81 -4.48 0.27
C PRO A 182 -37.25 -4.01 0.54
N ARG A 183 -38.12 -4.88 1.10
CA ARG A 183 -39.53 -4.56 1.37
C ARG A 183 -39.72 -3.87 2.72
N THR A 184 -38.98 -4.31 3.73
CA THR A 184 -39.10 -3.80 5.11
C THR A 184 -38.04 -2.76 5.44
N GLY A 185 -36.90 -2.77 4.72
CA GLY A 185 -35.73 -1.97 5.02
C GLY A 185 -34.91 -2.48 6.22
N GLU A 186 -35.35 -3.57 6.85
CA GLU A 186 -34.69 -4.16 8.02
C GLU A 186 -33.59 -5.15 7.62
N LYS A 187 -32.59 -5.32 8.48
CA LYS A 187 -31.54 -6.33 8.31
C LYS A 187 -32.00 -7.66 8.89
N GLU A 188 -32.15 -8.66 8.05
CA GLU A 188 -32.56 -10.02 8.43
C GLU A 188 -31.37 -10.98 8.37
N ALA A 189 -31.44 -12.06 9.16
CA ALA A 189 -30.40 -13.10 9.16
C ALA A 189 -30.39 -13.85 7.84
N ASP A 190 -29.20 -14.10 7.31
CA ASP A 190 -28.99 -14.73 6.01
C ASP A 190 -27.72 -15.60 6.03
N CYS A 191 -27.53 -16.41 5.01
CA CYS A 191 -26.37 -17.29 4.87
C CYS A 191 -25.98 -17.47 3.40
N TYR A 192 -24.67 -17.62 3.18
CA TYR A 192 -24.10 -17.88 1.87
C TYR A 192 -23.08 -19.02 1.98
N PHE A 193 -23.18 -20.00 1.07
CA PHE A 193 -22.38 -21.22 1.10
C PHE A 193 -21.47 -21.33 -0.11
N GLY A 194 -20.31 -21.96 0.09
CA GLY A 194 -19.43 -22.30 -1.01
C GLY A 194 -18.33 -23.27 -0.62
N GLN A 195 -17.75 -23.92 -1.63
CA GLN A 195 -16.68 -24.90 -1.45
C GLN A 195 -15.37 -24.24 -0.94
N LEU A 196 -15.20 -22.96 -1.22
CA LEU A 196 -14.12 -22.13 -0.71
C LEU A 196 -14.69 -20.79 -0.20
N THR A 197 -14.32 -20.41 1.02
CA THR A 197 -14.62 -19.07 1.57
C THR A 197 -13.33 -18.25 1.66
N ILE A 198 -13.32 -17.08 1.03
CA ILE A 198 -12.19 -16.14 1.03
C ILE A 198 -12.59 -14.91 1.84
N ILE A 199 -11.94 -14.70 2.98
CA ILE A 199 -12.15 -13.50 3.80
C ILE A 199 -11.20 -12.39 3.32
N ALA A 200 -11.78 -11.31 2.80
CA ALA A 200 -11.12 -10.15 2.21
C ALA A 200 -11.65 -8.82 2.80
N ASP A 201 -12.03 -8.81 4.08
CA ASP A 201 -12.72 -7.70 4.76
C ASP A 201 -11.80 -6.53 5.22
N GLY A 202 -10.54 -6.55 4.79
CA GLY A 202 -9.60 -5.45 4.91
C GLY A 202 -8.78 -5.41 6.21
N TYR A 203 -8.10 -4.28 6.45
CA TYR A 203 -7.11 -4.16 7.52
C TYR A 203 -7.71 -4.29 8.94
N ALA A 204 -8.98 -3.89 9.11
CA ALA A 204 -9.73 -3.99 10.37
C ALA A 204 -10.62 -5.25 10.40
N SER A 205 -10.07 -6.36 9.91
CA SER A 205 -10.79 -7.63 9.78
C SER A 205 -11.41 -8.11 11.09
N LYS A 206 -12.68 -8.51 11.05
CA LYS A 206 -13.39 -9.10 12.20
C LYS A 206 -13.01 -10.58 12.41
N PHE A 207 -12.65 -11.27 11.33
CA PHE A 207 -12.40 -12.72 11.30
C PHE A 207 -10.95 -13.06 11.58
N ARG A 208 -10.00 -12.12 11.42
CA ARG A 208 -8.56 -12.37 11.61
C ARG A 208 -8.25 -13.16 12.88
N LYS A 209 -8.85 -12.78 14.02
CA LYS A 209 -8.59 -13.39 15.33
C LYS A 209 -9.04 -14.86 15.44
N GLN A 210 -9.92 -15.32 14.55
CA GLN A 210 -10.37 -16.72 14.51
C GLN A 210 -9.25 -17.64 14.01
N TYR A 211 -8.35 -17.13 13.15
CA TYR A 211 -7.34 -17.94 12.45
C TYR A 211 -5.90 -17.49 12.73
N ILE A 212 -5.70 -16.24 13.17
CA ILE A 212 -4.38 -15.64 13.41
C ILE A 212 -4.32 -15.13 14.86
N GLY A 213 -3.48 -15.76 15.67
CA GLY A 213 -3.28 -15.40 17.09
C GLY A 213 -2.44 -14.13 17.33
N LYS A 214 -1.96 -13.47 16.27
CA LYS A 214 -1.12 -12.26 16.35
C LYS A 214 -1.97 -11.00 16.19
N ALA A 215 -1.95 -10.14 17.19
CA ALA A 215 -2.60 -8.84 17.13
C ALA A 215 -1.80 -7.83 16.28
N PRO A 216 -2.46 -6.97 15.49
CA PRO A 216 -1.82 -5.84 14.83
C PRO A 216 -1.25 -4.85 15.85
N VAL A 217 -0.06 -4.30 15.56
CA VAL A 217 0.56 -3.25 16.38
C VAL A 217 0.48 -1.92 15.62
N VAL A 218 -0.26 -0.96 16.18
CA VAL A 218 -0.35 0.39 15.61
C VAL A 218 0.93 1.15 15.93
N LYS A 219 1.63 1.64 14.89
CA LYS A 219 2.88 2.42 15.03
C LYS A 219 2.63 3.92 15.06
N SER A 220 1.81 4.40 14.16
CA SER A 220 1.46 5.81 13.97
C SER A 220 0.08 5.93 13.31
N LYS A 221 -0.35 7.15 13.01
CA LYS A 221 -1.57 7.45 12.27
C LYS A 221 -1.26 8.41 11.14
N PHE A 222 -1.84 8.16 9.97
CA PHE A 222 -1.86 9.15 8.90
C PHE A 222 -3.07 10.08 9.05
N TYR A 223 -2.80 11.37 8.96
CA TYR A 223 -3.82 12.42 8.79
C TYR A 223 -3.76 12.91 7.35
N ALA A 224 -4.90 12.89 6.68
CA ALA A 224 -5.00 13.27 5.28
C ALA A 224 -5.56 14.68 5.13
N LEU A 225 -4.96 15.45 4.22
CA LEU A 225 -5.55 16.65 3.66
C LEU A 225 -5.77 16.44 2.16
N GLU A 226 -6.79 17.10 1.64
CA GLU A 226 -7.04 17.21 0.21
C GLU A 226 -6.82 18.67 -0.16
N LEU A 227 -5.83 18.91 -1.01
CA LEU A 227 -5.42 20.24 -1.44
C LEU A 227 -5.97 20.45 -2.85
N ILE A 228 -6.75 21.51 -3.02
CA ILE A 228 -7.39 21.85 -4.30
C ILE A 228 -6.52 22.86 -5.03
N ASP A 229 -6.28 22.62 -6.32
CA ASP A 229 -5.46 23.44 -7.22
C ASP A 229 -4.06 23.76 -6.66
N CYS A 230 -3.50 22.82 -5.90
CA CYS A 230 -2.19 22.95 -5.31
C CYS A 230 -1.10 22.73 -6.38
N PRO A 231 -0.24 23.73 -6.66
CA PRO A 231 0.83 23.55 -7.64
C PRO A 231 1.83 22.53 -7.13
N MET A 232 2.04 21.46 -7.89
CA MET A 232 2.97 20.40 -7.53
C MET A 232 4.40 20.72 -7.97
N PRO A 233 5.40 20.66 -7.07
CA PRO A 233 6.80 20.91 -7.40
C PRO A 233 7.34 19.96 -8.48
N ALA A 234 6.91 18.69 -8.41
CA ALA A 234 7.26 17.63 -9.34
C ALA A 234 5.99 16.93 -9.82
N PRO A 235 5.33 17.43 -10.89
CA PRO A 235 4.17 16.79 -11.47
C PRO A 235 4.45 15.33 -11.84
N ASN A 236 3.43 14.48 -11.74
CA ASN A 236 3.53 13.03 -11.97
C ASN A 236 4.53 12.30 -11.05
N HIS A 237 4.96 12.89 -9.94
CA HIS A 237 5.82 12.23 -8.95
C HIS A 237 5.17 12.29 -7.57
N GLY A 238 5.24 11.19 -6.82
CA GLY A 238 4.95 11.23 -5.40
C GLY A 238 6.07 11.96 -4.67
N ILE A 239 5.75 12.90 -3.79
CA ILE A 239 6.75 13.63 -3.01
C ILE A 239 6.81 13.05 -1.61
N VAL A 240 8.01 12.74 -1.14
CA VAL A 240 8.28 12.33 0.23
C VAL A 240 9.10 13.44 0.89
N VAL A 241 8.51 14.10 1.88
CA VAL A 241 9.19 15.14 2.65
C VAL A 241 9.80 14.49 3.90
N LEU A 242 11.13 14.50 3.96
CA LEU A 242 11.94 14.05 5.07
C LEU A 242 12.63 15.27 5.68
N SER A 243 12.01 15.83 6.70
CA SER A 243 12.65 16.77 7.62
C SER A 243 12.92 16.04 8.93
N ASP A 244 13.23 16.77 10.00
CA ASP A 244 13.16 16.14 11.30
C ASP A 244 11.75 16.06 11.93
N ALA A 245 10.69 16.47 11.24
CA ALA A 245 9.33 16.03 11.59
C ALA A 245 9.05 14.62 11.07
N SER A 246 7.89 14.08 11.45
CA SER A 246 7.39 12.84 10.86
C SER A 246 7.14 13.01 9.34
N PRO A 247 7.33 11.95 8.54
CA PRO A 247 7.26 12.05 7.09
C PRO A 247 5.91 12.57 6.59
N VAL A 248 5.97 13.38 5.53
CA VAL A 248 4.78 13.81 4.79
C VAL A 248 4.86 13.27 3.36
N LEU A 249 3.77 12.71 2.88
CA LEU A 249 3.62 12.27 1.50
C LEU A 249 2.71 13.24 0.77
N LEU A 250 3.07 13.63 -0.44
CA LEU A 250 2.20 14.38 -1.34
C LEU A 250 2.09 13.63 -2.67
N TYR A 251 0.89 13.54 -3.23
CA TYR A 251 0.70 13.00 -4.58
C TYR A 251 -0.64 13.48 -5.13
N GLN A 252 -0.69 13.72 -6.43
CA GLN A 252 -1.94 14.07 -7.11
C GLN A 252 -2.86 12.85 -7.16
N ILE A 253 -4.14 13.03 -6.87
CA ILE A 253 -5.19 11.99 -6.94
C ILE A 253 -6.26 12.32 -7.99
N GLY A 254 -6.21 13.53 -8.54
CA GLY A 254 -7.02 14.04 -9.63
C GLY A 254 -6.32 15.22 -10.31
N THR A 255 -6.98 15.79 -11.32
CA THR A 255 -6.46 16.96 -12.06
C THR A 255 -6.36 18.19 -11.16
N HIS A 256 -7.26 18.32 -10.17
CA HIS A 256 -7.32 19.45 -9.24
C HIS A 256 -6.91 19.07 -7.81
N GLU A 257 -6.93 17.78 -7.48
CA GLU A 257 -6.82 17.29 -6.13
C GLU A 257 -5.43 16.68 -5.86
N THR A 258 -4.77 17.19 -4.81
CA THR A 258 -3.53 16.65 -4.27
C THR A 258 -3.76 16.12 -2.86
N ARG A 259 -3.43 14.85 -2.62
CA ARG A 259 -3.43 14.27 -1.29
C ARG A 259 -2.15 14.67 -0.55
N ALA A 260 -2.30 15.13 0.69
CA ALA A 260 -1.22 15.15 1.66
C ALA A 260 -1.48 14.12 2.76
N LEU A 261 -0.55 13.19 3.00
CA LEU A 261 -0.60 12.27 4.14
C LEU A 261 0.50 12.62 5.13
N ILE A 262 0.08 12.96 6.35
CA ILE A 262 0.95 13.43 7.42
C ILE A 262 1.03 12.32 8.45
N ASP A 263 2.21 11.70 8.58
CA ASP A 263 2.44 10.70 9.61
C ASP A 263 2.54 11.38 10.97
N ILE A 264 1.80 10.89 11.97
CA ILE A 264 1.89 11.37 13.35
C ILE A 264 2.03 10.15 14.28
N PRO A 265 3.21 9.96 14.90
CA PRO A 265 3.40 8.94 15.91
C PRO A 265 2.47 9.16 17.11
N ASN A 266 2.10 8.05 17.76
CA ASN A 266 1.24 8.15 18.94
C ASN A 266 1.97 8.83 20.10
N ASN A 267 1.23 9.61 20.88
CA ASN A 267 1.68 10.21 22.15
C ASN A 267 2.87 11.18 22.05
N ILE A 268 3.04 11.86 20.91
CA ILE A 268 4.05 12.93 20.82
C ILE A 268 3.59 14.18 21.62
N PRO A 269 4.46 14.80 22.45
CA PRO A 269 4.09 15.98 23.23
C PRO A 269 3.55 17.14 22.37
N ALA A 270 4.11 17.31 21.18
CA ALA A 270 3.77 18.37 20.23
C ALA A 270 2.37 18.24 19.60
N ALA A 271 1.74 17.05 19.66
CA ALA A 271 0.36 16.83 19.20
C ALA A 271 -0.61 16.52 20.36
N SER A 272 -0.19 16.78 21.61
CA SER A 272 -1.04 16.60 22.79
C SER A 272 -2.21 17.60 22.81
N PRO A 273 -3.34 17.27 23.48
CA PRO A 273 -4.44 18.22 23.64
C PRO A 273 -4.00 19.55 24.27
N ALA A 274 -3.07 19.51 25.23
CA ALA A 274 -2.51 20.70 25.87
C ALA A 274 -1.72 21.60 24.90
N ALA A 275 -1.13 21.02 23.85
CA ALA A 275 -0.42 21.74 22.80
C ALA A 275 -1.34 22.19 21.64
N GLY A 276 -2.67 22.04 21.77
CA GLY A 276 -3.64 22.34 20.71
C GLY A 276 -3.90 21.17 19.74
N GLY A 277 -3.44 19.97 20.10
CA GLY A 277 -3.72 18.73 19.38
C GLY A 277 -3.09 18.64 18.00
N VAL A 278 -3.62 17.72 17.19
CA VAL A 278 -3.11 17.44 15.84
C VAL A 278 -3.22 18.64 14.90
N VAL A 279 -4.25 19.47 15.04
CA VAL A 279 -4.43 20.66 14.19
C VAL A 279 -3.31 21.67 14.43
N ALA A 280 -2.98 21.94 15.70
CA ALA A 280 -1.86 22.83 16.04
C ALA A 280 -0.52 22.22 15.59
N TYR A 281 -0.35 20.90 15.72
CA TYR A 281 0.81 20.21 15.19
C TYR A 281 0.93 20.44 13.67
N ILE A 282 -0.10 20.14 12.89
CA ILE A 282 -0.06 20.34 11.43
C ILE A 282 0.30 21.79 11.08
N LYS A 283 -0.34 22.77 11.74
CA LYS A 283 -0.10 24.19 11.45
C LYS A 283 1.32 24.66 11.81
N ASN A 284 1.83 24.28 12.98
CA ASN A 284 3.04 24.86 13.55
C ASN A 284 4.31 24.02 13.25
N VAL A 285 4.12 22.78 12.83
CA VAL A 285 5.19 21.79 12.62
C VAL A 285 5.25 21.37 11.16
N VAL A 286 4.11 20.96 10.61
CA VAL A 286 4.06 20.27 9.31
C VAL A 286 4.01 21.25 8.14
N LEU A 287 3.14 22.27 8.20
CA LEU A 287 3.07 23.28 7.15
C LEU A 287 4.43 23.96 6.89
N PRO A 288 5.22 24.32 7.93
CA PRO A 288 6.60 24.72 7.78
C PRO A 288 7.42 23.76 6.92
N ILE A 289 7.50 22.46 7.18
CA ILE A 289 8.54 21.63 6.51
C ILE A 289 8.30 21.32 5.02
N LEU A 290 7.17 21.71 4.44
CA LEU A 290 6.86 21.41 3.04
C LEU A 290 7.81 22.22 2.09
N PRO A 291 7.93 21.83 0.80
CA PRO A 291 8.78 22.54 -0.18
C PRO A 291 8.30 23.99 -0.38
N PRO A 292 9.13 25.02 -0.62
CA PRO A 292 8.81 26.47 -0.55
C PRO A 292 7.59 27.01 -1.35
N GLN A 293 6.98 26.25 -2.25
CA GLN A 293 5.59 26.46 -2.70
C GLN A 293 4.53 26.13 -1.61
N ALA A 294 4.98 25.65 -0.45
CA ALA A 294 4.33 25.19 0.76
C ALA A 294 5.39 25.36 1.88
N LEU A 295 5.53 26.56 2.42
CA LEU A 295 6.75 27.09 3.04
C LEU A 295 7.25 26.49 4.35
N TYR A 296 8.57 26.22 4.33
CA TYR A 296 9.71 26.20 5.30
C TYR A 296 9.62 26.10 6.86
N SER A 297 10.26 25.00 7.32
CA SER A 297 11.06 24.65 8.51
C SER A 297 10.46 24.57 9.92
N LEU A 298 10.45 23.36 10.50
CA LEU A 298 11.20 22.90 11.69
C LEU A 298 10.85 21.41 11.91
N PHE A 299 11.72 20.55 12.45
CA PHE A 299 11.42 19.62 13.56
C PHE A 299 12.63 18.76 13.95
N ALA A 300 12.42 17.77 14.84
CA ALA A 300 13.43 16.99 15.55
C ALA A 300 13.23 15.47 15.38
N ALA A 301 14.26 14.74 14.89
CA ALA A 301 14.40 13.31 15.17
C ALA A 301 15.30 13.12 16.40
N ASN A 302 14.85 12.29 17.34
CA ASN A 302 15.46 12.09 18.66
C ASN A 302 16.38 10.84 18.74
N ASP A 303 16.62 10.13 17.64
CA ASP A 303 17.54 8.98 17.56
C ASP A 303 18.69 9.30 16.58
N PRO A 304 19.91 9.58 17.07
CA PRO A 304 21.06 9.91 16.25
C PRO A 304 21.45 8.85 15.21
N GLN A 305 21.23 7.56 15.51
CA GLN A 305 21.58 6.44 14.63
C GLN A 305 20.60 6.35 13.45
N LEU A 306 19.31 6.58 13.69
CA LEU A 306 18.31 6.63 12.61
C LEU A 306 18.49 7.86 11.70
N LYS A 307 18.89 9.00 12.26
CA LYS A 307 19.25 10.20 11.46
C LYS A 307 20.42 9.91 10.53
N ALA A 308 21.44 9.20 11.00
CA ALA A 308 22.58 8.80 10.16
C ALA A 308 22.18 7.86 9.02
N LEU A 309 21.26 6.92 9.27
CA LEU A 309 20.71 6.03 8.24
C LEU A 309 19.87 6.78 7.19
N GLN A 310 19.01 7.70 7.62
CA GLN A 310 18.23 8.54 6.69
C GLN A 310 19.14 9.38 5.79
N LYS A 311 20.15 10.03 6.37
CA LYS A 311 21.14 10.82 5.65
C LYS A 311 21.89 9.97 4.63
N GLY A 312 22.40 8.81 5.04
CA GLY A 312 23.10 7.90 4.13
C GLY A 312 22.20 7.41 3.00
N CYS A 313 20.92 7.14 3.26
CA CYS A 313 19.95 6.78 2.24
C CYS A 313 19.77 7.90 1.19
N PHE A 314 19.62 9.15 1.62
CA PHE A 314 19.54 10.29 0.72
C PHE A 314 20.79 10.44 -0.17
N TYR A 315 21.99 10.40 0.44
CA TYR A 315 23.25 10.45 -0.33
C TYR A 315 23.44 9.23 -1.23
N TYR A 316 22.89 8.07 -0.85
CA TYR A 316 22.89 6.87 -1.68
C TYR A 316 22.10 7.13 -2.98
N PHE A 317 20.89 7.71 -2.87
CA PHE A 317 20.11 8.08 -4.06
C PHE A 317 20.80 9.13 -4.93
N GLN A 318 21.47 10.12 -4.34
CA GLN A 318 22.22 11.12 -5.10
C GLN A 318 23.34 10.53 -5.98
N LYS A 319 23.84 9.32 -5.69
CA LYS A 319 24.84 8.64 -6.53
C LYS A 319 24.26 8.17 -7.88
N GLY A 320 22.94 8.07 -8.01
CA GLY A 320 22.28 7.63 -9.25
C GLY A 320 22.58 6.17 -9.64
N GLY A 321 22.21 5.81 -10.87
CA GLY A 321 22.38 4.45 -11.41
C GLY A 321 21.72 3.38 -10.53
N ASN A 322 22.42 2.29 -10.26
CA ASN A 322 21.89 1.19 -9.44
C ASN A 322 21.55 1.60 -8.00
N CYS A 323 22.09 2.72 -7.50
CA CYS A 323 21.71 3.25 -6.19
C CYS A 323 20.28 3.82 -6.17
N ILE A 324 19.70 4.10 -7.34
CA ILE A 324 18.29 4.45 -7.54
C ILE A 324 17.52 3.26 -8.11
N ASP A 325 17.98 2.66 -9.21
CA ASP A 325 17.21 1.69 -10.01
C ASP A 325 16.83 0.43 -9.22
N GLY A 326 17.74 -0.09 -8.39
CA GLY A 326 17.49 -1.26 -7.54
C GLY A 326 16.42 -0.99 -6.46
N PRO A 327 16.62 0.00 -5.56
CA PRO A 327 15.64 0.35 -4.54
C PRO A 327 14.28 0.78 -5.10
N VAL A 328 14.25 1.59 -6.17
CA VAL A 328 12.98 2.02 -6.78
C VAL A 328 12.29 0.87 -7.52
N GLY A 329 13.03 -0.10 -8.06
CA GLY A 329 12.46 -1.31 -8.63
C GLY A 329 11.80 -2.22 -7.59
N LEU A 330 12.35 -2.29 -6.38
CA LEU A 330 11.71 -2.95 -5.24
C LEU A 330 10.44 -2.21 -4.81
N LEU A 331 10.52 -0.88 -4.65
CA LEU A 331 9.39 -0.03 -4.28
C LEU A 331 8.24 -0.10 -5.31
N ALA A 332 8.59 -0.10 -6.59
CA ALA A 332 7.64 -0.23 -7.70
C ALA A 332 6.99 -1.62 -7.78
N GLY A 333 7.47 -2.59 -6.99
CA GLY A 333 7.02 -3.97 -7.03
C GLY A 333 7.38 -4.69 -8.32
N ILE A 334 8.41 -4.22 -9.05
CA ILE A 334 8.89 -4.83 -10.29
C ILE A 334 10.01 -5.82 -10.00
N ILE A 335 10.97 -5.42 -9.17
CA ILE A 335 11.97 -6.32 -8.60
C ILE A 335 11.37 -6.97 -7.36
N ARG A 336 11.32 -8.31 -7.35
CA ARG A 336 10.71 -9.09 -6.27
C ARG A 336 11.72 -9.97 -5.52
N GLN A 337 13.00 -9.63 -5.60
CA GLN A 337 14.11 -10.41 -5.04
C GLN A 337 14.52 -9.89 -3.65
N PRO A 338 14.35 -10.69 -2.57
CA PRO A 338 14.69 -10.25 -1.20
C PRO A 338 16.18 -9.91 -1.02
N PHE A 339 17.08 -10.58 -1.75
CA PHE A 339 18.52 -10.31 -1.68
C PHE A 339 18.91 -8.92 -2.20
N VAL A 340 18.14 -8.37 -3.16
CA VAL A 340 18.36 -7.01 -3.65
C VAL A 340 18.05 -5.99 -2.54
N LEU A 341 16.97 -6.21 -1.77
CA LEU A 341 16.66 -5.38 -0.60
C LEU A 341 17.78 -5.45 0.45
N PHE A 342 18.28 -6.66 0.75
CA PHE A 342 19.38 -6.86 1.69
C PHE A 342 20.65 -6.11 1.26
N TYR A 343 21.06 -6.29 0.00
CA TYR A 343 22.23 -5.63 -0.56
C TYR A 343 22.15 -4.11 -0.44
N HIS A 344 21.06 -3.49 -0.91
CA HIS A 344 20.91 -2.03 -0.86
C HIS A 344 20.77 -1.50 0.56
N PHE A 345 20.09 -2.22 1.46
CA PHE A 345 19.97 -1.82 2.87
C PHE A 345 21.33 -1.77 3.57
N PHE A 346 22.17 -2.80 3.41
CA PHE A 346 23.52 -2.80 4.00
C PHE A 346 24.48 -1.86 3.28
N ALA A 347 24.32 -1.63 1.98
CA ALA A 347 25.07 -0.60 1.26
C ALA A 347 24.79 0.81 1.81
N VAL A 348 23.52 1.12 2.13
CA VAL A 348 23.14 2.36 2.81
C VAL A 348 23.73 2.42 4.21
N ALA A 349 23.66 1.34 4.99
CA ALA A 349 24.24 1.31 6.35
C ALA A 349 25.75 1.57 6.34
N LEU A 350 26.50 0.95 5.41
CA LEU A 350 27.93 1.18 5.24
C LEU A 350 28.24 2.61 4.75
N LEU A 351 27.43 3.15 3.84
CA LEU A 351 27.57 4.55 3.41
C LEU A 351 27.28 5.53 4.55
N SER A 352 26.28 5.27 5.39
CA SER A 352 26.01 6.06 6.60
C SER A 352 27.19 6.05 7.56
N ILE A 353 27.80 4.87 7.78
CA ILE A 353 29.01 4.72 8.59
C ILE A 353 30.16 5.54 8.01
N TRP A 354 30.37 5.46 6.70
CA TRP A 354 31.40 6.23 6.00
C TRP A 354 31.19 7.75 6.18
N ILE A 355 29.98 8.25 5.97
CA ILE A 355 29.65 9.67 6.14
C ILE A 355 29.90 10.11 7.59
N VAL A 356 29.44 9.35 8.58
CA VAL A 356 29.66 9.68 10.00
C VAL A 356 31.13 9.65 10.38
N MET A 357 31.91 8.73 9.80
CA MET A 357 33.34 8.64 10.00
C MET A 357 34.07 9.87 9.43
N GLN A 358 33.71 10.28 8.20
CA GLN A 358 34.26 11.50 7.59
C GLN A 358 33.88 12.76 8.38
N GLU A 359 32.65 12.87 8.86
CA GLU A 359 32.19 14.04 9.63
C GLU A 359 32.76 14.12 11.04
N THR A 360 33.06 12.97 11.64
CA THR A 360 33.64 12.92 13.00
C THR A 360 35.16 13.12 12.98
N VAL A 361 35.84 12.60 11.95
CA VAL A 361 37.31 12.64 11.86
C VAL A 361 37.81 13.83 11.05
N GLY A 362 37.04 14.37 10.07
CA GLY A 362 37.17 15.71 9.47
C GLY A 362 38.50 16.10 8.78
N SER A 363 39.63 15.96 9.48
CA SER A 363 40.99 16.28 9.06
C SER A 363 42.01 15.39 9.80
N LEU A 364 43.27 15.34 9.32
CA LEU A 364 44.38 14.62 9.97
C LEU A 364 44.64 15.04 11.43
N LEU A 365 44.21 16.25 11.83
CA LEU A 365 44.37 16.71 13.20
C LEU A 365 43.39 16.02 14.14
N GLU A 366 42.17 15.70 13.72
CA GLU A 366 41.13 15.17 14.61
C GLU A 366 41.10 13.62 14.69
N ILE A 367 42.21 12.97 14.34
CA ILE A 367 42.41 11.51 14.42
C ILE A 367 42.13 10.98 15.84
N TRP A 368 42.32 11.79 16.89
CA TRP A 368 41.99 11.40 18.26
C TRP A 368 40.49 11.10 18.47
N LYS A 369 39.60 11.57 17.58
CA LYS A 369 38.15 11.30 17.61
C LYS A 369 37.77 9.95 16.98
N ILE A 370 38.74 9.18 16.45
CA ILE A 370 38.49 7.86 15.83
C ILE A 370 37.74 6.89 16.78
N PRO A 371 38.08 6.76 18.08
CA PRO A 371 37.34 5.86 18.97
C PRO A 371 35.85 6.21 19.06
N LEU A 372 35.52 7.50 19.12
CA LEU A 372 34.14 8.00 19.11
C LEU A 372 33.44 7.74 17.77
N ALA A 373 34.15 7.91 16.65
CA ALA A 373 33.62 7.59 15.33
C ALA A 373 33.28 6.09 15.23
N LEU A 374 34.18 5.21 15.69
CA LEU A 374 33.98 3.76 15.71
C LEU A 374 32.79 3.35 16.58
N GLU A 375 32.64 3.94 17.77
CA GLU A 375 31.48 3.71 18.64
C GLU A 375 30.17 4.07 17.93
N LYS A 376 30.10 5.24 17.29
CA LYS A 376 28.94 5.66 16.50
C LYS A 376 28.67 4.71 15.33
N SER A 377 29.72 4.29 14.62
CA SER A 377 29.62 3.35 13.50
C SER A 377 29.08 1.98 13.92
N VAL A 378 29.55 1.44 15.04
CA VAL A 378 29.02 0.21 15.64
C VAL A 378 27.55 0.40 16.02
N GLY A 379 27.20 1.54 16.61
CA GLY A 379 25.81 1.88 16.94
C GLY A 379 24.89 1.90 15.71
N ILE A 380 25.34 2.48 14.59
CA ILE A 380 24.59 2.52 13.32
C ILE A 380 24.42 1.11 12.75
N PHE A 381 25.49 0.31 12.71
CA PHE A 381 25.44 -1.06 12.20
C PHE A 381 24.52 -1.95 13.05
N TRP A 382 24.66 -1.88 14.36
CA TRP A 382 23.80 -2.57 15.31
C TRP A 382 22.33 -2.19 15.09
N LYS A 383 22.04 -0.89 14.97
CA LYS A 383 20.67 -0.41 14.71
C LYS A 383 20.14 -0.93 13.38
N ALA A 384 20.95 -0.95 12.32
CA ALA A 384 20.58 -1.50 11.03
C ALA A 384 20.19 -2.99 11.13
N CYS A 385 20.98 -3.80 11.85
CA CYS A 385 20.69 -5.21 12.13
C CYS A 385 19.39 -5.39 12.93
N VAL A 386 19.21 -4.62 14.00
CA VAL A 386 17.99 -4.64 14.83
C VAL A 386 16.75 -4.24 14.03
N VAL A 387 16.90 -3.35 13.05
CA VAL A 387 15.80 -2.96 12.16
C VAL A 387 15.47 -4.09 11.20
N ILE A 388 16.42 -4.64 10.45
CA ILE A 388 16.10 -5.54 9.33
C ILE A 388 15.89 -7.02 9.71
N PHE A 389 16.63 -7.55 10.68
CA PHE A 389 16.56 -8.98 11.00
C PHE A 389 15.19 -9.45 11.52
N PRO A 390 14.47 -8.70 12.38
CA PRO A 390 13.13 -9.11 12.81
C PRO A 390 12.17 -9.29 11.63
N PHE A 391 12.26 -8.45 10.59
CA PHE A 391 11.43 -8.59 9.39
C PHE A 391 11.80 -9.82 8.57
N ILE A 392 13.10 -10.08 8.37
CA ILE A 392 13.56 -11.29 7.67
C ILE A 392 13.07 -12.55 8.39
N PHE A 393 13.24 -12.61 9.71
CA PHE A 393 12.78 -13.75 10.50
C PHE A 393 11.25 -13.91 10.49
N SER A 394 10.48 -12.81 10.39
CA SER A 394 9.02 -12.93 10.25
C SER A 394 8.57 -13.44 8.89
N GLU A 395 9.30 -13.12 7.81
CA GLU A 395 9.00 -13.61 6.46
C GLU A 395 9.40 -15.09 6.29
N ILE A 396 10.47 -15.56 6.94
CA ILE A 396 10.91 -16.97 6.88
C ILE A 396 10.04 -17.90 7.75
N ARG A 397 9.42 -17.36 8.81
CA ARG A 397 8.54 -18.13 9.71
C ARG A 397 7.10 -18.26 9.21
N SER A 398 6.74 -17.59 8.11
CA SER A 398 5.47 -17.77 7.40
C SER A 398 5.63 -18.84 6.34
#